data_AF-A0A0F2J726-F1
#
_entry.id   AF-A0A0F2J726-F1
#
_cell.length_a   1.000
_cell.length_b   1.000
_cell.length_c   1.000
_cell.angle_alpha   90.00
_cell.angle_beta   90.00
_cell.angle_gamma   90.00
#
_symmetry.space_group_name_H-M   'P 1'
#
loop_
_entity.id
_entity.type
_entity.pdbx_description
1 polymer ?
#
loop_
_entity_poly.entity_id
_entity_poly.type
_entity_poly.pdbx_seq_one_letter_code
_entity_poly.pdbx_strand_id
1 'polypeptide(L)'
;MKYSKVVVQKETYFDNVAIDVFREKALFLIGDSDKLIYHPSVIKILKINNLHYKIINDTGHVINIEQPELINKEINTFLLT
;
A
#
# COMPACT_ATOMS: atom_id res chain seq x y z
N MET A 1 26.78 -20.55 -4.47
CA MET A 1 25.53 -19.80 -4.75
C MET A 1 25.49 -19.43 -6.22
N LYS A 2 24.72 -20.14 -7.06
CA LYS A 2 24.79 -20.01 -8.54
C LYS A 2 23.45 -19.74 -9.22
N TYR A 3 22.41 -19.30 -8.49
CA TYR A 3 21.05 -19.19 -9.02
C TYR A 3 20.19 -18.03 -8.49
N SER A 4 20.79 -16.92 -8.05
CA SER A 4 19.98 -15.72 -7.78
C SER A 4 19.84 -14.93 -9.08
N LYS A 5 18.82 -15.26 -9.89
CA LYS A 5 18.38 -14.39 -10.99
C LYS A 5 17.69 -13.18 -10.37
N VAL A 6 18.32 -12.01 -10.43
CA VAL A 6 17.65 -10.75 -10.16
C VAL A 6 16.69 -10.50 -11.32
N VAL A 7 15.41 -10.78 -11.10
CA VAL A 7 14.36 -10.37 -12.03
C VAL A 7 14.19 -8.88 -11.83
N VAL A 8 14.60 -8.10 -12.82
CA VAL A 8 14.31 -6.66 -12.83
C VAL A 8 12.81 -6.52 -13.04
N GLN A 9 12.10 -6.10 -12.00
CA GLN A 9 10.68 -5.79 -12.10
C GLN A 9 10.55 -4.59 -13.06
N LYS A 10 9.73 -4.74 -14.11
CA LYS A 10 9.49 -3.66 -15.06
C LYS A 10 8.74 -2.55 -14.33
N GLU A 11 9.42 -1.44 -14.07
CA GLU A 11 8.81 -0.26 -13.48
C GLU A 11 7.89 0.38 -14.51
N THR A 12 6.63 0.56 -14.12
CA THR A 12 5.64 1.32 -14.90
C THR A 12 5.32 2.58 -14.12
N TYR A 13 5.32 3.71 -14.82
CA TYR A 13 4.99 5.01 -14.26
C TYR A 13 3.57 5.37 -14.68
N PHE A 14 2.76 5.77 -13.72
CA PHE A 14 1.42 6.30 -13.97
C PHE A 14 1.52 7.82 -14.06
N ASP A 15 0.84 8.40 -15.04
CA ASP A 15 0.69 9.85 -15.10
C ASP A 15 -0.29 10.35 -14.04
N ASN A 16 -0.36 11.67 -13.86
CA ASN A 16 -1.24 12.27 -12.86
C ASN A 16 -2.72 11.94 -13.11
N VAL A 17 -3.13 11.79 -14.38
CA VAL A 17 -4.51 11.46 -14.75
C VAL A 17 -4.88 10.06 -14.27
N ALA A 18 -3.99 9.09 -14.46
CA ALA A 18 -4.17 7.73 -13.96
C ALA A 18 -4.16 7.69 -12.43
N ILE A 19 -3.31 8.48 -11.77
CA ILE A 19 -3.28 8.56 -10.30
C ILE A 19 -4.56 9.19 -9.74
N ASP A 20 -5.11 10.21 -10.38
CA ASP A 20 -6.31 10.91 -9.95
C ASP A 20 -7.53 9.97 -9.85
N VAL A 21 -7.58 8.91 -10.66
CA VAL A 21 -8.65 7.89 -10.58
C VAL A 21 -8.71 7.24 -9.21
N PHE A 22 -7.58 7.08 -8.53
CA PHE A 22 -7.50 6.37 -7.24
C PHE A 22 -7.86 7.24 -6.05
N ARG A 23 -7.82 8.57 -6.17
CA ARG A 23 -7.91 9.51 -5.03
C ARG A 23 -9.11 9.22 -4.12
N GLU A 24 -10.28 8.99 -4.72
CA GLU A 24 -11.52 8.71 -4.00
C GLU A 24 -11.97 7.25 -4.09
N LYS A 25 -11.23 6.40 -4.81
CA LYS A 25 -11.65 5.03 -5.16
C LYS A 25 -10.78 3.94 -4.54
N ALA A 26 -9.67 4.30 -3.91
CA ALA A 26 -8.76 3.37 -3.30
C ALA A 26 -8.33 3.83 -1.90
N LEU A 27 -8.19 2.85 -1.00
CA LEU A 27 -7.57 2.99 0.30
C LEU A 27 -6.35 2.07 0.36
N PHE A 28 -5.17 2.65 0.62
CA PHE A 28 -3.92 1.91 0.77
C PHE A 28 -3.66 1.61 2.25
N LEU A 29 -3.71 0.33 2.65
CA LEU A 29 -3.37 -0.11 4.01
C LEU A 29 -1.95 -0.69 4.02
N ILE A 30 -1.09 -0.20 4.90
CA ILE A 30 0.34 -0.56 4.95
C ILE A 30 0.73 -0.93 6.38
N GLY A 31 1.35 -2.09 6.58
CA GLY A 31 1.90 -2.47 7.88
C GLY A 31 3.16 -1.69 8.24
N ASP A 32 3.28 -1.24 9.49
CA ASP A 32 4.43 -0.48 10.01
C ASP A 32 5.75 -1.28 10.02
N SER A 33 5.65 -2.61 9.95
CA SER A 33 6.78 -3.54 9.98
C SER A 33 7.07 -4.12 8.59
N ASP A 34 6.34 -3.70 7.55
CA ASP A 34 6.59 -4.11 6.16
C ASP A 34 7.81 -3.36 5.59
N LYS A 35 8.97 -4.01 5.63
CA LYS A 35 10.23 -3.44 5.15
C LYS A 35 10.28 -3.20 3.64
N LEU A 36 9.37 -3.79 2.87
CA LEU A 36 9.32 -3.61 1.41
C LEU A 36 8.49 -2.40 1.04
N ILE A 37 7.34 -2.21 1.71
CA ILE A 37 6.34 -1.20 1.33
C ILE A 37 6.37 0.03 2.25
N TYR A 38 6.62 -0.15 3.55
CA TYR A 38 6.72 0.94 4.52
C TYR A 38 8.07 1.67 4.39
N HIS A 39 8.25 2.35 3.26
CA HIS A 39 9.43 3.13 2.92
C HIS A 39 9.06 4.60 2.73
N PRO A 40 9.90 5.57 3.17
CA PRO A 40 9.59 7.00 3.07
C PRO A 40 9.24 7.49 1.66
N SER A 41 9.83 6.88 0.61
CA SER A 41 9.50 7.25 -0.78
C SER A 41 8.06 6.90 -1.16
N VAL A 42 7.55 5.74 -0.72
CA VAL A 42 6.17 5.30 -0.97
C VAL A 42 5.21 6.23 -0.26
N ILE A 43 5.45 6.50 1.03
CA ILE A 43 4.61 7.42 1.82
C ILE A 43 4.62 8.83 1.20
N LYS A 44 5.77 9.30 0.71
CA LYS A 44 5.88 10.59 0.02
C LYS A 44 5.02 10.62 -1.25
N ILE A 45 5.01 9.55 -2.05
CA ILE A 45 4.17 9.45 -3.26
C ILE A 45 2.69 9.50 -2.88
N LEU A 46 2.25 8.72 -1.89
CA LEU A 46 0.86 8.71 -1.43
C LEU A 46 0.42 10.11 -0.95
N LYS A 47 1.28 10.79 -0.19
CA LYS A 47 1.03 12.17 0.28
C LYS A 47 0.97 13.19 -0.84
N ILE A 48 1.96 13.22 -1.73
CA ILE A 48 2.03 14.21 -2.83
C ILE A 48 0.82 14.09 -3.75
N ASN A 49 0.33 12.87 -3.97
CA ASN A 49 -0.82 12.61 -4.83
C ASN A 49 -2.17 12.71 -4.10
N ASN A 50 -2.15 13.00 -2.79
CA ASN A 50 -3.32 13.06 -1.91
C ASN A 50 -4.15 11.76 -1.95
N LEU A 51 -3.50 10.60 -1.98
CA LEU A 51 -4.17 9.30 -1.97
C LEU A 51 -4.53 8.89 -0.54
N HIS A 52 -5.68 8.25 -0.35
CA HIS A 52 -6.08 7.76 0.97
C HIS A 52 -5.23 6.57 1.38
N TYR A 53 -4.53 6.69 2.52
CA TYR A 53 -3.73 5.60 3.06
C TYR A 53 -3.76 5.58 4.58
N LYS A 54 -3.49 4.41 5.16
CA LYS A 54 -3.39 4.20 6.60
C LYS A 54 -2.22 3.28 6.91
N ILE A 55 -1.46 3.63 7.94
CA ILE A 55 -0.46 2.75 8.52
C ILE A 55 -1.14 1.92 9.60
N ILE A 56 -0.99 0.61 9.52
CA ILE A 56 -1.47 -0.36 10.50
C ILE A 56 -0.29 -0.72 11.38
N ASN A 57 -0.41 -0.45 12.67
CA ASN A 57 0.65 -0.71 13.63
C ASN A 57 0.72 -2.22 13.93
N ASP A 58 1.88 -2.69 14.39
CA ASP A 58 2.10 -4.07 14.83
C ASP A 58 1.78 -5.10 13.74
N THR A 59 2.08 -4.78 12.48
CA THR A 59 1.89 -5.72 11.36
C THR A 59 2.88 -5.52 10.22
N GLY A 60 3.27 -6.61 9.58
CA GLY A 60 4.16 -6.65 8.44
C GLY A 60 3.43 -6.68 7.10
N HIS A 61 3.91 -7.55 6.20
CA HIS A 61 3.44 -7.60 4.82
C HIS A 61 2.07 -8.26 4.66
N VAL A 62 1.76 -9.26 5.51
CA VAL A 62 0.55 -10.09 5.39
C VAL A 62 -0.55 -9.60 6.34
N ILE A 63 -0.87 -8.31 6.26
CA ILE A 63 -1.80 -7.61 7.16
C ILE A 63 -3.16 -8.29 7.32
N ASN A 64 -3.67 -8.91 6.24
CA ASN A 64 -4.95 -9.63 6.24
C ASN A 64 -4.95 -10.90 7.11
N ILE A 65 -3.78 -11.49 7.32
CA ILE A 65 -3.60 -12.70 8.16
C ILE A 65 -3.24 -12.28 9.58
N GLU A 66 -2.42 -11.23 9.74
CA GLU A 66 -1.91 -10.79 11.03
C GLU A 66 -2.98 -10.04 11.86
N GLN A 67 -3.82 -9.22 11.23
CA GLN A 67 -4.89 -8.45 11.90
C GLN A 67 -6.22 -8.49 11.13
N PRO A 68 -6.80 -9.68 10.91
CA PRO A 68 -7.95 -9.86 10.03
C PRO A 68 -9.17 -9.02 10.43
N GLU A 69 -9.49 -8.91 11.72
CA GLU A 69 -10.66 -8.14 12.17
C GLU A 69 -10.50 -6.65 11.89
N LEU A 70 -9.32 -6.10 12.16
CA LEU A 70 -9.03 -4.69 11.91
C LEU A 70 -9.09 -4.40 10.41
N ILE A 71 -8.44 -5.21 9.58
CA ILE A 71 -8.41 -4.96 8.13
C ILE A 71 -9.81 -5.09 7.53
N ASN A 72 -10.58 -6.11 7.92
CA ASN A 72 -11.97 -6.24 7.47
C ASN A 72 -12.80 -5.01 7.86
N LYS A 73 -12.59 -4.46 9.06
CA LYS A 73 -13.27 -3.22 9.50
C LYS A 73 -12.87 -2.02 8.65
N GLU A 74 -11.58 -1.83 8.36
CA GLU A 74 -11.13 -0.72 7.50
C GLU A 74 -11.70 -0.82 6.09
N ILE A 75 -11.70 -2.03 5.50
CA ILE A 75 -12.28 -2.27 4.17
C ILE A 75 -13.78 -1.96 4.17
N ASN A 76 -14.53 -2.49 5.14
CA ASN A 76 -15.97 -2.25 5.24
C ASN A 76 -16.28 -0.76 5.44
N THR A 77 -15.50 -0.07 6.28
CA THR A 77 -15.67 1.37 6.53
C THR A 77 -15.45 2.16 5.23
N PHE A 78 -14.41 1.82 4.46
CA PHE A 78 -14.12 2.47 3.20
C PHE A 78 -15.21 2.26 2.15
N LEU A 79 -15.73 1.03 2.02
CA LEU A 79 -16.73 0.70 0.99
C LEU A 79 -18.15 1.21 1.30
N LEU A 80 -18.44 1.50 2.56
CA LEU A 80 -19.75 1.97 3.03
C LEU A 80 -19.81 3.49 3.24
N THR A 81 -18.71 4.21 3.02
CA THR A 81 -18.65 5.67 3.03
C THR A 81 -18.87 6.21 1.62
#